data_AF-R6RFK0-F1
#
_entry.id   AF-R6RFK0-F1
#
_cell.length_a   1.000
_cell.length_b   1.000
_cell.length_c   1.000
_cell.angle_alpha   90.00
_cell.angle_beta   90.00
_cell.angle_gamma   90.00
#
_symmetry.space_group_name_H-M   'P 1'
#
loop_
_entity.id
_entity.type
_entity.pdbx_description
1 polymer ?
#
loop_
_entity_poly.entity_id
_entity_poly.type
_entity_poly.pdbx_seq_one_letter_code
_entity_poly.pdbx_strand_id
1 'polypeptide(L)'
;MNCFKQASYLGITATPFANIFIDPEDETDEAARDLFPKDFLTVLPTPENYIGADRIFGNGNADEWDNESDGNRNLGEFNDALIPIENEEQDSFFYFKHKKEIAYELTDIPASMKEAIRYFILSSAISDYRRDYTEHRSMLVNVSRFTLVQNQTADIIESFLNRIKLDLENYAQLPAIESMKINSISMLFDVWNKYNLDKVIDIDWEEFLQKYLYKATRRIEVRSVNQSSGASALDYHNYKDIGMRVIAVGGNSLSRGLTLEGLMVSYFYRNTMMYDTLLQMGRWFGYRPGYEDLFKVWMAEDAIDWYGYIIDAVNELKQELYKMKRQNLTPKEFGLKVRQAPGALLVTARNKMRTGTMVKRPITVSGRMLETPRLKGDKATIDNNEALCRNFIKSISASANWKYDSYTKSFIWKDIPKEAIIEIVRAFETHPWNLNFQPIALADYILDSNLDKWDVAIPNGSSDSTVGVETFDDTIHVNPEMRRMEKDLNYKNMIRINGHHVRVGTGGCSKIGLPKDTIQYIRKKNNKKCNDKTYLIKDRNPLLLLHILENSTKKDDDDMPIIMFALGLGFPDDGIERTANYVVNVRELENWVDDIALEDDDDDEFNN
;
A
#
# COMPACT_ATOMS: atom_id res chain seq x y z
N MET A 1 -25.82 -19.47 15.75
CA MET A 1 -26.54 -20.47 14.91
C MET A 1 -27.26 -21.55 15.74
N ASN A 2 -27.14 -21.53 17.07
CA ASN A 2 -27.51 -22.64 17.96
C ASN A 2 -29.01 -22.78 18.27
N CYS A 3 -29.85 -21.87 17.75
CA CYS A 3 -31.30 -21.93 17.91
C CYS A 3 -32.00 -22.79 16.84
N PHE A 4 -31.29 -23.24 15.80
CA PHE A 4 -31.85 -23.98 14.68
C PHE A 4 -31.35 -25.43 14.65
N LYS A 5 -32.21 -26.39 14.28
CA LYS A 5 -31.83 -27.81 14.13
C LYS A 5 -30.85 -28.04 12.99
N GLN A 6 -30.86 -27.18 11.98
CA GLN A 6 -29.94 -27.14 10.84
C GLN A 6 -29.69 -25.67 10.50
N ALA A 7 -28.44 -25.31 10.29
CA ALA A 7 -28.04 -23.99 9.85
C ALA A 7 -26.87 -24.12 8.85
N SER A 8 -26.82 -23.22 7.88
CA SER A 8 -25.71 -23.11 6.94
C SER A 8 -25.33 -21.65 6.83
N TYR A 9 -24.02 -21.37 6.91
CA TYR A 9 -23.45 -20.04 6.76
C TYR A 9 -22.70 -19.96 5.43
N LEU A 10 -23.08 -18.98 4.61
CA LEU A 10 -22.40 -18.66 3.37
C LEU A 10 -21.92 -17.21 3.45
N GLY A 11 -20.61 -17.02 3.58
CA GLY A 11 -19.98 -15.71 3.50
C GLY A 11 -19.56 -15.40 2.07
N ILE A 12 -20.00 -14.26 1.55
CA ILE A 12 -19.50 -13.69 0.29
C ILE A 12 -18.83 -12.37 0.64
N THR A 13 -17.55 -12.24 0.35
CA THR A 13 -16.78 -11.05 0.70
C THR A 13 -15.71 -10.76 -0.35
N ALA A 14 -15.50 -9.47 -0.61
CA ALA A 14 -14.38 -8.98 -1.41
C ALA A 14 -13.06 -9.03 -0.63
N THR A 15 -13.13 -8.98 0.71
CA THR A 15 -11.98 -8.98 1.63
C THR A 15 -12.17 -10.10 2.65
N PRO A 16 -11.61 -11.30 2.43
CA PRO A 16 -11.93 -12.45 3.26
C PRO A 16 -11.10 -12.52 4.54
N PHE A 17 -10.33 -11.48 4.88
CA PHE A 17 -9.36 -11.50 5.96
C PHE A 17 -10.01 -11.72 7.33
N ALA A 18 -11.04 -10.95 7.67
CA ALA A 18 -11.75 -11.09 8.93
C ALA A 18 -12.20 -12.54 9.21
N ASN A 19 -12.81 -13.22 8.23
CA ASN A 19 -13.31 -14.58 8.37
C ASN A 19 -12.21 -15.65 8.30
N ILE A 20 -11.20 -15.49 7.43
CA ILE A 20 -10.14 -16.49 7.28
C ILE A 20 -9.21 -16.51 8.50
N PHE A 21 -9.06 -15.38 9.20
CA PHE A 21 -8.20 -15.28 10.38
C PHE A 21 -8.87 -15.66 11.71
N ILE A 22 -10.17 -15.98 11.69
CA ILE A 22 -10.84 -16.59 12.84
C ILE A 22 -10.14 -17.90 13.18
N ASP A 23 -9.87 -18.11 14.46
CA ASP A 23 -9.26 -19.33 14.94
C ASP A 23 -10.34 -20.37 15.26
N PRO A 24 -10.46 -21.47 14.49
CA PRO A 24 -11.48 -22.49 14.75
C PRO A 24 -11.20 -23.32 16.02
N GLU A 25 -10.03 -23.15 16.64
CA GLU A 25 -9.62 -23.83 17.88
C GLU A 25 -9.70 -22.94 19.13
N ASP A 26 -10.03 -21.65 19.00
CA ASP A 26 -10.12 -20.73 20.14
C ASP A 26 -11.38 -21.00 20.97
N GLU A 27 -11.23 -21.72 22.08
CA GLU A 27 -12.33 -22.10 22.98
C GLU A 27 -12.99 -20.91 23.69
N THR A 28 -12.42 -19.70 23.60
CA THR A 28 -12.92 -18.52 24.32
C THR A 28 -14.06 -17.78 23.63
N ASP A 29 -14.24 -17.97 22.32
CA ASP A 29 -15.30 -17.32 21.53
C ASP A 29 -15.98 -18.30 20.56
N GLU A 30 -16.97 -19.04 21.08
CA GLU A 30 -17.75 -20.02 20.33
C GLU A 30 -18.52 -19.40 19.16
N ALA A 31 -18.94 -18.13 19.28
CA ALA A 31 -19.68 -17.43 18.22
C ALA A 31 -18.77 -17.06 17.04
N ALA A 32 -17.53 -16.63 17.31
CA ALA A 32 -16.54 -16.38 16.27
C ALA A 32 -16.18 -17.68 15.53
N ARG A 33 -15.96 -18.80 16.24
CA ARG A 33 -15.62 -20.09 15.63
C ARG A 33 -16.61 -20.55 14.56
N ASP A 34 -17.90 -20.32 14.80
CA ASP A 34 -18.98 -20.68 13.87
C ASP A 34 -18.94 -19.90 12.54
N LEU A 35 -18.21 -18.78 12.49
CA LEU A 35 -18.06 -17.94 11.30
C LEU A 35 -16.83 -18.31 10.44
N PHE A 36 -15.96 -19.22 10.92
CA PHE A 36 -14.83 -19.71 10.13
C PHE A 36 -15.34 -20.61 8.98
N PRO A 37 -14.94 -20.38 7.72
CA PRO A 37 -15.42 -21.12 6.55
C PRO A 37 -14.77 -22.52 6.46
N LYS A 38 -15.15 -23.43 7.37
CA LYS A 38 -14.49 -24.75 7.55
C LYS A 38 -14.63 -25.72 6.37
N ASP A 39 -15.73 -25.64 5.61
CA ASP A 39 -16.09 -26.63 4.60
C ASP A 39 -15.53 -26.32 3.22
N PHE A 40 -15.59 -25.06 2.78
CA PHE A 40 -15.01 -24.61 1.52
C PHE A 40 -14.67 -23.12 1.52
N LEU A 41 -13.68 -22.75 0.72
CA LEU A 41 -13.36 -21.37 0.41
C LEU A 41 -12.96 -21.29 -1.06
N THR A 42 -13.74 -20.55 -1.86
CA THR A 42 -13.56 -20.48 -3.31
C THR A 42 -13.31 -19.04 -3.74
N VAL A 43 -12.20 -18.83 -4.44
CA VAL A 43 -11.93 -17.58 -5.16
C VAL A 43 -12.73 -17.60 -6.46
N LEU A 44 -13.61 -16.62 -6.64
CA LEU A 44 -14.31 -16.40 -7.90
C LEU A 44 -13.36 -15.75 -8.91
N PRO A 45 -13.39 -16.16 -10.20
CA PRO A 45 -12.59 -15.52 -11.22
C PRO A 45 -13.03 -14.07 -11.39
N THR A 46 -12.06 -13.15 -11.53
CA THR A 46 -12.32 -11.75 -11.86
C THR A 46 -12.66 -11.66 -13.35
N PRO A 47 -13.80 -11.05 -13.74
CA PRO A 47 -14.11 -10.79 -15.15
C PRO A 47 -13.11 -9.84 -15.80
N GLU A 48 -12.83 -10.01 -17.09
CA GLU A 48 -11.83 -9.18 -17.82
C GLU A 48 -12.20 -7.69 -17.89
N ASN A 49 -13.49 -7.37 -17.86
CA ASN A 49 -14.00 -6.01 -17.88
C ASN A 49 -14.12 -5.36 -16.49
N TYR A 50 -13.69 -6.06 -15.42
CA TYR A 50 -13.62 -5.49 -14.08
C TYR A 50 -12.24 -4.86 -13.85
N ILE A 51 -12.23 -3.61 -13.38
CA ILE A 51 -10.99 -2.91 -13.04
C ILE A 51 -10.70 -3.14 -11.56
N GLY A 52 -9.88 -4.16 -11.31
CA GLY A 52 -9.40 -4.54 -9.99
C GLY A 52 -8.16 -3.76 -9.56
N ALA A 53 -7.77 -3.95 -8.31
CA ALA A 53 -6.66 -3.23 -7.71
C ALA A 53 -5.29 -3.54 -8.34
N ASP A 54 -5.09 -4.76 -8.84
CA ASP A 54 -3.91 -5.17 -9.59
C ASP A 54 -3.76 -4.40 -10.92
N ARG A 55 -4.87 -4.02 -11.56
CA ARG A 55 -4.84 -3.22 -12.79
C ARG A 55 -4.56 -1.74 -12.54
N ILE A 56 -4.71 -1.25 -11.30
CA ILE A 56 -4.45 0.16 -10.93
C ILE A 56 -3.07 0.29 -10.26
N PHE A 57 -2.82 -0.50 -9.21
CA PHE A 57 -1.60 -0.42 -8.37
C PHE A 57 -0.48 -1.37 -8.82
N GLY A 58 -0.73 -2.19 -9.84
CA GLY A 58 0.27 -3.12 -10.35
C GLY A 58 0.58 -4.28 -9.40
N ASN A 59 1.70 -4.98 -9.66
CA ASN A 59 2.19 -6.11 -8.86
C ASN A 59 3.72 -6.09 -8.76
N GLY A 60 4.32 -6.63 -7.69
CA GLY A 60 5.78 -6.68 -7.56
C GLY A 60 6.49 -7.35 -8.74
N ASN A 61 7.47 -6.68 -9.34
CA ASN A 61 8.31 -7.19 -10.43
C ASN A 61 9.79 -7.16 -10.02
N ALA A 62 10.44 -8.32 -9.93
CA ALA A 62 11.83 -8.41 -9.48
C ALA A 62 12.85 -8.63 -10.62
N ASP A 63 12.46 -8.42 -11.88
CA ASP A 63 13.36 -8.62 -13.03
C ASP A 63 14.00 -7.34 -13.58
N GLU A 64 13.70 -6.16 -13.02
CA GLU A 64 14.34 -4.90 -13.40
C GLU A 64 15.44 -4.49 -12.40
N TRP A 65 16.60 -5.14 -12.53
CA TRP A 65 17.82 -4.74 -11.77
C TRP A 65 18.43 -3.43 -12.31
N ASP A 66 18.16 -3.08 -13.56
CA ASP A 66 18.85 -2.01 -14.30
C ASP A 66 18.14 -0.64 -14.27
N ASN A 67 16.93 -0.55 -13.72
CA ASN A 67 16.19 0.72 -13.61
C ASN A 67 16.24 1.24 -12.17
N GLU A 68 17.01 2.31 -11.97
CA GLU A 68 17.27 2.96 -10.67
C GLU A 68 16.14 3.89 -10.19
N SER A 69 14.98 3.87 -10.83
CA SER A 69 13.83 4.68 -10.44
C SER A 69 12.82 3.88 -9.62
N ASP A 70 12.30 4.52 -8.58
CA ASP A 70 11.33 4.09 -7.57
C ASP A 70 10.49 2.83 -7.87
N GLY A 71 10.51 1.87 -6.95
CA GLY A 71 9.51 0.80 -6.88
C GLY A 71 9.54 -0.27 -8.00
N ASN A 72 10.23 -1.37 -7.73
CA ASN A 72 10.23 -2.64 -8.48
C ASN A 72 8.82 -3.31 -8.57
N ARG A 73 7.86 -2.69 -9.27
CA ARG A 73 6.52 -3.21 -9.57
C ARG A 73 6.25 -3.13 -11.08
N ASN A 74 5.59 -4.13 -11.66
CA ASN A 74 4.93 -3.94 -12.95
C ASN A 74 3.79 -2.96 -12.71
N LEU A 75 3.78 -1.86 -13.46
CA LEU A 75 2.66 -0.93 -13.44
C LEU A 75 1.38 -1.63 -13.92
N GLY A 76 0.28 -1.32 -13.25
CA GLY A 76 -1.04 -1.74 -13.71
C GLY A 76 -1.40 -1.04 -15.03
N GLU A 77 -2.28 -1.66 -15.82
CA GLU A 77 -2.81 -1.09 -17.06
C GLU A 77 -3.39 0.33 -16.89
N PHE A 78 -4.00 0.61 -15.73
CA PHE A 78 -4.58 1.90 -15.37
C PHE A 78 -3.76 2.61 -14.29
N ASN A 79 -2.44 2.41 -14.24
CA ASN A 79 -1.59 3.09 -13.26
C ASN A 79 -1.65 4.62 -13.40
N ASP A 80 -1.72 5.13 -14.63
CA ASP A 80 -1.87 6.55 -14.95
C ASP A 80 -3.17 7.16 -14.39
N ALA A 81 -4.11 6.34 -13.89
CA ALA A 81 -5.29 6.82 -13.20
C ALA A 81 -5.01 7.29 -11.77
N LEU A 82 -3.90 6.85 -11.16
CA LEU A 82 -3.48 7.28 -9.83
C LEU A 82 -2.72 8.60 -9.92
N ILE A 83 -3.16 9.59 -9.15
CA ILE A 83 -2.50 10.89 -9.04
C ILE A 83 -2.10 11.08 -7.57
N PRO A 84 -0.81 11.17 -7.23
CA PRO A 84 -0.40 11.39 -5.85
C PRO A 84 -0.85 12.77 -5.34
N ILE A 85 -1.28 12.81 -4.09
CA ILE A 85 -1.47 14.03 -3.31
C ILE A 85 -0.27 14.14 -2.38
N GLU A 86 0.55 15.17 -2.61
CA GLU A 86 1.72 15.47 -1.79
C GLU A 86 1.29 15.98 -0.41
N ASN A 87 1.86 15.43 0.66
CA ASN A 87 1.50 15.82 2.03
C ASN A 87 1.80 17.31 2.30
N GLU A 88 2.92 17.84 1.77
CA GLU A 88 3.34 19.25 1.94
C GLU A 88 2.29 20.25 1.44
N GLU A 89 1.57 19.91 0.37
CA GLU A 89 0.51 20.77 -0.17
C GLU A 89 -0.70 20.84 0.77
N GLN A 90 -0.89 19.81 1.59
CA GLN A 90 -2.08 19.64 2.42
C GLN A 90 -1.93 20.26 3.81
N ASP A 91 -0.70 20.51 4.29
CA ASP A 91 -0.42 20.97 5.66
C ASP A 91 -1.23 22.20 6.09
N SER A 92 -1.57 23.09 5.14
CA SER A 92 -2.38 24.30 5.38
C SER A 92 -3.91 24.09 5.33
N PHE A 93 -4.37 22.88 5.01
CA PHE A 93 -5.77 22.57 4.76
C PHE A 93 -6.23 21.34 5.55
N PHE A 94 -5.56 20.21 5.34
CA PHE A 94 -5.90 18.92 5.92
C PHE A 94 -4.61 18.23 6.38
N TYR A 95 -4.55 17.83 7.65
CA TYR A 95 -3.49 16.98 8.17
C TYR A 95 -4.12 15.80 8.89
N PHE A 96 -3.51 14.60 8.83
CA PHE A 96 -4.19 13.37 9.28
C PHE A 96 -4.67 13.41 10.74
N LYS A 97 -4.03 14.20 11.60
CA LYS A 97 -4.29 14.28 13.05
C LYS A 97 -5.15 15.48 13.47
N HIS A 98 -6.01 15.97 12.59
CA HIS A 98 -6.83 17.13 12.88
C HIS A 98 -8.03 16.81 13.79
N LYS A 99 -8.49 17.82 14.53
CA LYS A 99 -9.79 17.79 15.22
C LYS A 99 -10.85 18.48 14.36
N LYS A 100 -12.12 18.32 14.72
CA LYS A 100 -13.25 18.95 14.00
C LYS A 100 -13.12 20.48 13.86
N GLU A 101 -12.40 21.13 14.77
CA GLU A 101 -12.20 22.58 14.82
C GLU A 101 -11.43 23.15 13.63
N ILE A 102 -10.67 22.33 12.87
CA ILE A 102 -10.01 22.83 11.64
C ILE A 102 -11.02 23.37 10.63
N ALA A 103 -12.29 22.94 10.72
CA ALA A 103 -13.37 23.48 9.91
C ALA A 103 -13.51 25.00 10.04
N TYR A 104 -13.17 25.58 11.20
CA TYR A 104 -13.25 27.03 11.40
C TYR A 104 -12.06 27.79 10.79
N GLU A 105 -10.95 27.09 10.52
CA GLU A 105 -9.73 27.63 9.93
C GLU A 105 -9.70 27.43 8.41
N LEU A 106 -10.43 26.41 7.92
CA LEU A 106 -10.51 26.06 6.52
C LEU A 106 -11.29 27.13 5.74
N THR A 107 -10.56 27.91 4.95
CA THR A 107 -11.10 29.02 4.13
C THR A 107 -10.99 28.79 2.63
N ASP A 108 -10.18 27.81 2.22
CA ASP A 108 -9.95 27.43 0.82
C ASP A 108 -9.65 25.93 0.74
N ILE A 109 -9.50 25.40 -0.47
CA ILE A 109 -9.12 24.01 -0.74
C ILE A 109 -7.76 23.93 -1.47
N PRO A 110 -7.03 22.81 -1.33
CA PRO A 110 -5.74 22.58 -1.98
C PRO A 110 -5.79 22.70 -3.52
N ALA A 111 -4.67 23.02 -4.15
CA ALA A 111 -4.54 23.10 -5.60
C ALA A 111 -4.82 21.75 -6.28
N SER A 112 -4.38 20.62 -5.72
CA SER A 112 -4.70 19.27 -6.20
C SER A 112 -6.20 18.99 -6.17
N MET A 113 -6.92 19.46 -5.15
CA MET A 113 -8.39 19.32 -5.10
C MET A 113 -9.07 20.18 -6.15
N LYS A 114 -8.61 21.43 -6.34
CA LYS A 114 -9.10 22.32 -7.41
C LYS A 114 -8.86 21.70 -8.79
N GLU A 115 -7.71 21.06 -8.99
CA GLU A 115 -7.40 20.30 -10.21
C GLU A 115 -8.34 19.12 -10.41
N ALA A 116 -8.56 18.30 -9.38
CA ALA A 116 -9.48 17.16 -9.44
C ALA A 116 -10.92 17.58 -9.79
N ILE A 117 -11.41 18.69 -9.22
CA ILE A 117 -12.73 19.25 -9.54
C ILE A 117 -12.80 19.70 -11.00
N ARG A 118 -11.77 20.41 -11.49
CA ARG A 118 -11.69 20.82 -12.90
C ARG A 118 -11.68 19.60 -13.83
N TYR A 119 -10.93 18.56 -13.49
CA TYR A 119 -10.90 17.31 -14.24
C TYR A 119 -12.28 16.61 -14.25
N PHE A 120 -13.00 16.60 -13.13
CA PHE A 120 -14.36 16.07 -13.06
C PHE A 120 -15.35 16.84 -13.96
N ILE A 121 -15.23 18.16 -13.99
CA ILE A 121 -16.03 19.03 -14.88
C ILE A 121 -15.77 18.66 -16.36
N LEU A 122 -14.49 18.57 -16.75
CA LEU A 122 -14.10 18.20 -18.11
C LEU A 122 -14.60 16.80 -18.47
N SER A 123 -14.37 15.81 -17.61
CA SER A 123 -14.82 14.43 -17.80
C SER A 123 -16.33 14.31 -17.93
N SER A 124 -17.09 15.12 -17.17
CA SER A 124 -18.55 15.18 -17.29
C SER A 124 -19.01 15.72 -18.65
N ALA A 125 -18.30 16.70 -19.20
CA ALA A 125 -18.57 17.25 -20.53
C ALA A 125 -18.13 16.30 -21.66
N ILE A 126 -17.02 15.57 -21.47
CA ILE A 126 -16.57 14.52 -22.40
C ILE A 126 -17.62 13.40 -22.51
N SER A 127 -18.17 12.97 -21.37
CA SER A 127 -19.21 11.94 -21.37
C SER A 127 -20.49 12.44 -22.08
N ASP A 128 -20.85 13.73 -21.96
CA ASP A 128 -21.95 14.33 -22.76
C ASP A 128 -21.63 14.35 -24.27
N TYR A 129 -20.37 14.61 -24.65
CA TYR A 129 -19.92 14.50 -26.04
C TYR A 129 -20.06 13.06 -26.57
N ARG A 130 -19.78 12.06 -25.73
CA ARG A 130 -20.00 10.63 -26.03
C ARG A 130 -21.47 10.21 -26.08
N ARG A 131 -22.40 11.16 -25.92
CA ARG A 131 -23.86 10.96 -25.94
C ARG A 131 -24.41 10.13 -24.79
N ASP A 132 -23.64 10.05 -23.72
CA ASP A 132 -24.12 9.49 -22.47
C ASP A 132 -24.91 10.57 -21.73
N TYR A 133 -26.21 10.72 -21.98
CA TYR A 133 -26.97 11.81 -21.35
C TYR A 133 -27.69 11.42 -20.07
N THR A 134 -27.81 10.11 -19.80
CA THR A 134 -28.68 9.56 -18.76
C THR A 134 -27.92 8.86 -17.65
N GLU A 135 -26.65 8.47 -17.85
CA GLU A 135 -25.89 7.83 -16.79
C GLU A 135 -25.51 8.81 -15.69
N HIS A 136 -25.41 8.28 -14.48
CA HIS A 136 -24.94 9.02 -13.32
C HIS A 136 -23.44 9.31 -13.45
N ARG A 137 -23.00 10.40 -12.80
CA ARG A 137 -21.61 10.83 -12.77
C ARG A 137 -21.30 11.38 -11.40
N SER A 138 -20.31 10.79 -10.74
CA SER A 138 -19.95 11.23 -9.39
C SER A 138 -18.46 11.49 -9.22
N MET A 139 -18.16 12.42 -8.34
CA MET A 139 -16.86 12.63 -7.75
C MET A 139 -16.96 12.35 -6.24
N LEU A 140 -16.00 11.60 -5.71
CA LEU A 140 -15.86 11.37 -4.27
C LEU A 140 -14.81 12.32 -3.70
N VAL A 141 -15.12 12.99 -2.59
CA VAL A 141 -14.14 13.73 -1.78
C VAL A 141 -14.17 13.19 -0.36
N ASN A 142 -13.06 12.58 0.06
CA ASN A 142 -12.90 12.01 1.40
C ASN A 142 -11.59 12.51 2.01
N VAL A 143 -11.70 13.50 2.90
CA VAL A 143 -10.57 14.19 3.55
C VAL A 143 -10.65 14.20 5.07
N SER A 144 -11.82 13.87 5.64
CA SER A 144 -12.05 13.87 7.09
C SER A 144 -13.20 12.96 7.49
N ARG A 145 -13.11 12.34 8.68
CA ARG A 145 -14.24 11.64 9.32
C ARG A 145 -15.25 12.59 9.95
N PHE A 146 -14.87 13.82 10.28
CA PHE A 146 -15.72 14.74 11.02
C PHE A 146 -16.74 15.42 10.10
N THR A 147 -18.03 15.24 10.42
CA THR A 147 -19.15 15.87 9.69
C THR A 147 -18.99 17.39 9.56
N LEU A 148 -18.45 18.06 10.59
CA LEU A 148 -18.23 19.51 10.55
C LEU A 148 -17.23 19.92 9.46
N VAL A 149 -16.10 19.20 9.36
CA VAL A 149 -15.07 19.44 8.33
C VAL A 149 -15.61 19.09 6.95
N GLN A 150 -16.38 18.00 6.82
CA GLN A 150 -17.04 17.61 5.57
C GLN A 150 -17.99 18.68 5.04
N ASN A 151 -18.84 19.23 5.91
CA ASN A 151 -19.78 20.29 5.54
C ASN A 151 -19.04 21.56 5.12
N GLN A 152 -18.05 22.01 5.90
CA GLN A 152 -17.24 23.17 5.52
C GLN A 152 -16.53 22.96 4.18
N THR A 153 -15.96 21.78 3.95
CA THR A 153 -15.31 21.43 2.68
C THR A 153 -16.30 21.48 1.52
N ALA A 154 -17.53 20.97 1.71
CA ALA A 154 -18.58 21.03 0.71
C ALA A 154 -18.97 22.48 0.37
N ASP A 155 -19.11 23.35 1.36
CA ASP A 155 -19.47 24.76 1.16
C ASP A 155 -18.40 25.53 0.36
N ILE A 156 -17.11 25.24 0.62
CA ILE A 156 -15.99 25.83 -0.13
C ILE A 156 -15.97 25.30 -1.57
N ILE A 157 -16.15 23.98 -1.76
CA ILE A 157 -16.23 23.36 -3.10
C ILE A 157 -17.40 23.94 -3.89
N GLU A 158 -18.57 24.10 -3.26
CA GLU A 158 -19.74 24.69 -3.91
C GLU A 158 -19.48 26.14 -4.34
N SER A 159 -18.87 26.94 -3.48
CA SER A 159 -18.47 28.32 -3.79
C SER A 159 -17.48 28.38 -4.97
N PHE A 160 -16.50 27.48 -5.00
CA PHE A 160 -15.53 27.36 -6.09
C PHE A 160 -16.20 26.93 -7.41
N LEU A 161 -17.06 25.90 -7.37
CA LEU A 161 -17.79 25.40 -8.52
C LEU A 161 -18.75 26.46 -9.09
N ASN A 162 -19.44 27.21 -8.23
CA ASN A 162 -20.37 28.25 -8.66
C ASN A 162 -19.65 29.41 -9.37
N ARG A 163 -18.42 29.75 -8.96
CA ARG A 163 -17.59 30.70 -9.70
C ARG A 163 -17.28 30.21 -11.12
N ILE A 164 -16.90 28.95 -11.28
CA ILE A 164 -16.65 28.34 -12.59
C ILE A 164 -17.93 28.33 -13.44
N LYS A 165 -19.08 27.98 -12.85
CA LYS A 165 -20.39 28.01 -13.54
C LYS A 165 -20.71 29.39 -14.10
N LEU A 166 -20.56 30.43 -13.28
CA LEU A 166 -20.81 31.82 -13.68
C LEU A 166 -19.85 32.28 -14.78
N ASP A 167 -18.56 31.95 -14.67
CA ASP A 167 -17.57 32.31 -15.69
C ASP A 167 -17.89 31.62 -17.03
N LEU A 168 -18.26 30.33 -17.01
CA LEU A 168 -18.67 29.62 -18.21
C LEU A 168 -19.98 30.16 -18.79
N GLU A 169 -20.96 30.51 -17.96
CA GLU A 169 -22.23 31.09 -18.40
C GLU A 169 -22.03 32.40 -19.16
N ASN A 170 -21.16 33.27 -18.63
CA ASN A 170 -20.97 34.61 -19.16
C ASN A 170 -19.96 34.66 -20.32
N TYR A 171 -18.96 33.77 -20.34
CA TYR A 171 -17.80 33.93 -21.22
C TYR A 171 -17.50 32.73 -22.13
N ALA A 172 -18.17 31.57 -21.99
CA ALA A 172 -17.86 30.40 -22.82
C ALA A 172 -18.25 30.56 -24.30
N GLN A 173 -19.13 31.51 -24.64
CA GLN A 173 -19.55 31.79 -26.03
C GLN A 173 -18.69 32.85 -26.72
N LEU A 174 -17.72 33.45 -26.03
CA LEU A 174 -16.76 34.35 -26.66
C LEU A 174 -15.76 33.56 -27.53
N PRO A 175 -15.05 34.22 -28.46
CA PRO A 175 -13.93 33.60 -29.15
C PRO A 175 -12.89 33.09 -28.14
N ALA A 176 -12.26 31.94 -28.42
CA ALA A 176 -11.39 31.26 -27.47
C ALA A 176 -10.31 32.17 -26.86
N ILE A 177 -9.70 33.06 -27.65
CA ILE A 177 -8.67 34.01 -27.18
C ILE A 177 -9.20 34.94 -26.07
N GLU A 178 -10.46 35.36 -26.15
CA GLU A 178 -11.10 36.22 -25.15
C GLU A 178 -11.55 35.42 -23.94
N SER A 179 -12.18 34.24 -24.14
CA SER A 179 -12.58 33.34 -23.05
C SER A 179 -11.38 32.91 -22.20
N MET A 180 -10.23 32.67 -22.81
CA MET A 180 -8.99 32.28 -22.13
C MET A 180 -8.38 33.36 -21.24
N LYS A 181 -8.83 34.62 -21.35
CA LYS A 181 -8.44 35.68 -20.39
C LYS A 181 -9.11 35.49 -19.02
N ILE A 182 -10.20 34.72 -18.97
CA ILE A 182 -10.89 34.40 -17.72
C ILE A 182 -10.16 33.26 -17.02
N ASN A 183 -9.66 33.53 -15.81
CA ASN A 183 -8.81 32.59 -15.07
C ASN A 183 -9.43 31.20 -14.90
N SER A 184 -10.73 31.09 -14.63
CA SER A 184 -11.41 29.79 -14.48
C SER A 184 -11.39 28.97 -15.78
N ILE A 185 -11.56 29.62 -16.93
CA ILE A 185 -11.54 28.96 -18.25
C ILE A 185 -10.11 28.57 -18.62
N SER A 186 -9.14 29.47 -18.39
CA SER A 186 -7.73 29.15 -18.61
C SER A 186 -7.28 27.94 -17.79
N MET A 187 -7.64 27.89 -16.51
CA MET A 187 -7.26 26.77 -15.64
C MET A 187 -7.95 25.46 -16.02
N LEU A 188 -9.15 25.50 -16.63
CA LEU A 188 -9.78 24.31 -17.21
C LEU A 188 -9.02 23.83 -18.45
N PHE A 189 -8.52 24.75 -19.28
CA PHE A 189 -7.69 24.41 -20.43
C PHE A 189 -6.32 23.84 -20.03
N ASP A 190 -5.72 24.35 -18.95
CA ASP A 190 -4.47 23.80 -18.43
C ASP A 190 -4.63 22.35 -18.00
N VAL A 191 -5.73 22.02 -17.32
CA VAL A 191 -6.07 20.63 -16.96
C VAL A 191 -6.38 19.79 -18.20
N TRP A 192 -7.10 20.33 -19.18
CA TRP A 192 -7.35 19.66 -20.45
C TRP A 192 -6.06 19.22 -21.14
N ASN A 193 -5.07 20.12 -21.21
CA ASN A 193 -3.76 19.82 -21.80
C ASN A 193 -2.92 18.86 -20.95
N LYS A 194 -2.88 19.08 -19.62
CA LYS A 194 -2.14 18.23 -18.68
C LYS A 194 -2.51 16.75 -18.83
N TYR A 195 -3.81 16.47 -19.01
CA TYR A 195 -4.32 15.12 -19.15
C TYR A 195 -4.53 14.66 -20.59
N ASN A 196 -4.06 15.43 -21.59
CA ASN A 196 -4.18 15.13 -23.02
C ASN A 196 -5.62 14.76 -23.45
N LEU A 197 -6.62 15.50 -22.95
CA LEU A 197 -8.03 15.17 -23.20
C LEU A 197 -8.44 15.36 -24.67
N ASP A 198 -7.68 16.13 -25.44
CA ASP A 198 -7.78 16.24 -26.90
C ASP A 198 -7.50 14.92 -27.63
N LYS A 199 -6.76 13.99 -27.02
CA LYS A 199 -6.51 12.66 -27.59
C LYS A 199 -7.62 11.65 -27.25
N VAL A 200 -8.46 12.00 -26.28
CA VAL A 200 -9.56 11.17 -25.78
C VAL A 200 -10.83 11.39 -26.59
N ILE A 201 -10.98 12.56 -27.19
CA ILE A 201 -12.14 12.95 -28.01
C ILE A 201 -11.71 13.80 -29.21
N ASP A 202 -12.40 13.60 -30.34
CA ASP A 202 -12.11 14.30 -31.60
C ASP A 202 -12.92 15.60 -31.68
N ILE A 203 -12.45 16.62 -30.96
CA ILE A 203 -13.04 17.97 -30.93
C ILE A 203 -12.00 19.00 -30.49
N ASP A 204 -12.03 20.19 -31.10
CA ASP A 204 -11.18 21.28 -30.66
C ASP A 204 -11.71 21.95 -29.37
N TRP A 205 -10.82 22.63 -28.66
CA TRP A 205 -11.15 23.26 -27.38
C TRP A 205 -12.25 24.31 -27.50
N GLU A 206 -12.26 25.12 -28.56
CA GLU A 206 -13.24 26.20 -28.71
C GLU A 206 -14.64 25.62 -28.91
N GLU A 207 -14.76 24.62 -29.77
CA GLU A 207 -16.01 23.89 -29.96
C GLU A 207 -16.46 23.18 -28.67
N PHE A 208 -15.53 22.53 -27.97
CA PHE A 208 -15.83 21.84 -26.71
C PHE A 208 -16.35 22.79 -25.63
N LEU A 209 -15.66 23.91 -25.43
CA LEU A 209 -16.01 24.99 -24.52
C LEU A 209 -17.42 25.53 -24.82
N GLN A 210 -17.68 25.86 -26.09
CA GLN A 210 -18.94 26.50 -26.51
C GLN A 210 -20.13 25.53 -26.49
N LYS A 211 -19.95 24.27 -26.90
CA LYS A 211 -21.09 23.35 -27.11
C LYS A 211 -21.42 22.48 -25.90
N TYR A 212 -20.42 22.10 -25.10
CA TYR A 212 -20.57 21.05 -24.08
C TYR A 212 -20.28 21.54 -22.65
N LEU A 213 -19.21 22.31 -22.45
CA LEU A 213 -18.67 22.54 -21.10
C LEU A 213 -19.68 23.20 -20.15
N TYR A 214 -20.28 24.34 -20.51
CA TYR A 214 -21.27 25.01 -19.65
C TYR A 214 -22.52 24.13 -19.39
N LYS A 215 -23.04 23.46 -20.43
CA LYS A 215 -24.22 22.59 -20.29
C LYS A 215 -23.97 21.45 -19.33
N ALA A 216 -22.73 20.95 -19.29
CA ALA A 216 -22.34 19.90 -18.39
C ALA A 216 -22.15 20.41 -16.97
N THR A 217 -21.38 21.49 -16.79
CA THR A 217 -21.02 22.07 -15.49
C THR A 217 -22.23 22.56 -14.72
N ARG A 218 -23.20 23.19 -15.38
CA ARG A 218 -24.39 23.76 -14.71
C ARG A 218 -25.22 22.73 -13.94
N ARG A 219 -25.13 21.45 -14.32
CA ARG A 219 -25.88 20.34 -13.73
C ARG A 219 -25.17 19.69 -12.53
N ILE A 220 -23.92 20.06 -12.27
CA ILE A 220 -23.13 19.47 -11.18
C ILE A 220 -23.58 20.06 -9.85
N GLU A 221 -23.94 19.20 -8.91
CA GLU A 221 -24.32 19.54 -7.54
C GLU A 221 -23.23 19.10 -6.56
N VAL A 222 -23.08 19.82 -5.45
CA VAL A 222 -22.20 19.40 -4.34
C VAL A 222 -23.10 18.92 -3.21
N ARG A 223 -22.82 17.75 -2.66
CA ARG A 223 -23.61 17.18 -1.56
C ARG A 223 -22.70 16.64 -0.46
N SER A 224 -22.95 17.05 0.78
CA SER A 224 -22.35 16.44 1.95
C SER A 224 -23.11 15.15 2.30
N VAL A 225 -22.39 14.03 2.43
CA VAL A 225 -22.94 12.71 2.75
C VAL A 225 -22.33 12.24 4.07
N ASN A 226 -23.14 12.31 5.11
CA ASN A 226 -22.76 12.04 6.50
C ASN A 226 -23.72 11.01 7.12
N GLN A 227 -23.42 10.52 8.33
CA GLN A 227 -24.18 9.41 8.95
C GLN A 227 -25.68 9.73 9.10
N SER A 228 -26.04 11.00 9.30
CA SER A 228 -27.43 11.44 9.45
C SER A 228 -28.19 11.59 8.14
N SER A 229 -27.51 11.86 7.02
CA SER A 229 -28.13 11.96 5.69
C SER A 229 -28.07 10.64 4.90
N GLY A 230 -27.02 9.83 5.12
CA GLY A 230 -26.86 8.50 4.54
C GLY A 230 -27.12 8.44 3.03
N ALA A 231 -27.72 7.33 2.57
CA ALA A 231 -28.09 7.14 1.16
C ALA A 231 -29.13 8.16 0.65
N SER A 232 -29.94 8.77 1.54
CA SER A 232 -30.97 9.72 1.13
C SER A 232 -30.41 11.02 0.56
N ALA A 233 -29.12 11.31 0.81
CA ALA A 233 -28.41 12.40 0.18
C ALA A 233 -28.23 12.21 -1.34
N LEU A 234 -28.32 10.98 -1.86
CA LEU A 234 -28.10 10.63 -3.26
C LEU A 234 -29.33 9.91 -3.83
N ASP A 235 -30.34 10.69 -4.23
CA ASP A 235 -31.57 10.14 -4.79
C ASP A 235 -31.43 9.91 -6.31
N TYR A 236 -30.74 8.84 -6.69
CA TYR A 236 -30.55 8.46 -8.09
C TYR A 236 -31.88 8.26 -8.85
N HIS A 237 -32.93 7.84 -8.16
CA HIS A 237 -34.23 7.57 -8.76
C HIS A 237 -34.85 8.83 -9.40
N ASN A 238 -34.70 9.99 -8.75
CA ASN A 238 -35.19 11.26 -9.30
C ASN A 238 -34.40 11.75 -10.53
N TYR A 239 -33.22 11.19 -10.78
CA TYR A 239 -32.36 11.56 -11.91
C TYR A 239 -32.27 10.47 -12.98
N LYS A 240 -33.07 9.39 -12.90
CA LYS A 240 -33.00 8.24 -13.83
C LYS A 240 -33.05 8.61 -15.32
N ASP A 241 -33.77 9.68 -15.67
CA ASP A 241 -33.99 10.08 -17.07
C ASP A 241 -32.96 11.11 -17.56
N ILE A 242 -32.13 11.64 -16.66
CA ILE A 242 -31.20 12.75 -16.96
C ILE A 242 -29.77 12.51 -16.45
N GLY A 243 -29.53 11.53 -15.60
CA GLY A 243 -28.25 11.30 -14.93
C GLY A 243 -27.93 12.33 -13.85
N MET A 244 -27.68 11.88 -12.63
CA MET A 244 -27.23 12.74 -11.53
C MET A 244 -25.76 13.12 -11.74
N ARG A 245 -25.38 14.38 -11.50
CA ARG A 245 -23.97 14.81 -11.54
C ARG A 245 -23.59 15.42 -10.21
N VAL A 246 -22.75 14.74 -9.45
CA VAL A 246 -22.56 15.08 -8.03
C VAL A 246 -21.10 15.02 -7.60
N ILE A 247 -20.68 16.01 -6.82
CA ILE A 247 -19.48 15.94 -5.98
C ILE A 247 -19.94 15.60 -4.57
N ALA A 248 -19.73 14.35 -4.17
CA ALA A 248 -20.10 13.83 -2.86
C ALA A 248 -18.93 14.00 -1.88
N VAL A 249 -19.13 14.79 -0.83
CA VAL A 249 -18.14 15.07 0.22
C VAL A 249 -18.53 14.33 1.48
N GLY A 250 -17.65 13.48 2.03
CA GLY A 250 -18.01 12.66 3.18
C GLY A 250 -16.90 11.75 3.66
N GLY A 251 -17.07 11.23 4.88
CA GLY A 251 -16.13 10.31 5.53
C GLY A 251 -16.57 8.86 5.41
N ASN A 252 -16.78 8.20 6.55
CA ASN A 252 -17.06 6.75 6.61
C ASN A 252 -18.36 6.35 5.89
N SER A 253 -19.36 7.23 5.83
CA SER A 253 -20.64 6.95 5.15
C SER A 253 -20.49 6.82 3.63
N LEU A 254 -19.52 7.51 3.01
CA LEU A 254 -19.18 7.34 1.60
C LEU A 254 -18.21 6.18 1.37
N SER A 255 -17.52 5.78 2.42
CA SER A 255 -16.48 4.76 2.36
C SER A 255 -17.06 3.36 2.53
N ARG A 256 -18.20 3.19 3.23
CA ARG A 256 -18.88 1.89 3.48
C ARG A 256 -20.39 1.95 3.17
N GLY A 257 -20.90 0.87 2.58
CA GLY A 257 -22.35 0.62 2.44
C GLY A 257 -23.10 1.41 1.35
N LEU A 258 -22.52 2.50 0.83
CA LEU A 258 -23.12 3.30 -0.24
C LEU A 258 -22.41 3.08 -1.59
N THR A 259 -23.17 2.87 -2.65
CA THR A 259 -22.63 2.77 -4.02
C THR A 259 -22.74 4.14 -4.69
N LEU A 260 -21.60 4.69 -5.11
CA LEU A 260 -21.55 5.89 -5.95
C LEU A 260 -21.60 5.46 -7.42
N GLU A 261 -22.76 5.66 -8.05
CA GLU A 261 -22.93 5.35 -9.46
C GLU A 261 -22.19 6.36 -10.35
N GLY A 262 -21.46 5.84 -11.34
CA GLY A 262 -20.72 6.67 -12.30
C GLY A 262 -19.51 7.41 -11.69
N LEU A 263 -18.83 6.80 -10.71
CA LEU A 263 -17.69 7.43 -10.03
C LEU A 263 -16.51 7.69 -10.99
N MET A 264 -16.36 8.90 -11.52
CA MET A 264 -15.27 9.24 -12.43
C MET A 264 -14.03 9.73 -11.69
N VAL A 265 -14.20 10.55 -10.66
CA VAL A 265 -13.07 11.15 -9.93
C VAL A 265 -13.15 10.80 -8.45
N SER A 266 -12.03 10.39 -7.87
CA SER A 266 -11.92 10.21 -6.42
C SER A 266 -10.79 11.10 -5.90
N TYR A 267 -11.07 11.86 -4.84
CA TYR A 267 -10.08 12.62 -4.08
C TYR A 267 -10.06 12.05 -2.66
N PHE A 268 -9.03 11.26 -2.38
CA PHE A 268 -8.92 10.45 -1.18
C PHE A 268 -7.66 10.83 -0.39
N TYR A 269 -7.82 11.68 0.61
CA TYR A 269 -6.76 12.08 1.51
C TYR A 269 -7.08 11.60 2.93
N ARG A 270 -6.89 10.30 3.16
CA ARG A 270 -7.10 9.62 4.44
C ARG A 270 -5.96 8.63 4.67
N ASN A 271 -5.55 8.50 5.92
CA ASN A 271 -4.52 7.56 6.33
C ASN A 271 -5.14 6.49 7.24
N THR A 272 -5.88 5.55 6.66
CA THR A 272 -6.28 4.34 7.40
C THR A 272 -5.36 3.21 6.99
N MET A 273 -4.80 2.50 7.98
CA MET A 273 -3.84 1.40 7.75
C MET A 273 -4.52 0.02 7.82
N MET A 274 -5.85 -0.03 7.96
CA MET A 274 -6.58 -1.28 8.09
C MET A 274 -6.82 -1.93 6.72
N TYR A 275 -6.41 -3.19 6.56
CA TYR A 275 -6.60 -3.99 5.34
C TYR A 275 -8.05 -4.00 4.85
N ASP A 276 -8.99 -4.33 5.75
CA ASP A 276 -10.40 -4.42 5.40
C ASP A 276 -10.99 -3.04 5.14
N THR A 277 -10.65 -2.02 5.94
CA THR A 277 -11.11 -0.65 5.72
C THR A 277 -10.63 -0.12 4.39
N LEU A 278 -9.33 -0.12 4.10
CA LEU A 278 -8.78 0.37 2.83
C LEU A 278 -9.44 -0.30 1.62
N LEU A 279 -9.50 -1.63 1.58
CA LEU A 279 -10.13 -2.33 0.46
C LEU A 279 -11.64 -2.07 0.35
N GLN A 280 -12.34 -1.84 1.47
CA GLN A 280 -13.76 -1.44 1.47
C GLN A 280 -13.95 0.02 1.02
N MET A 281 -13.00 0.91 1.32
CA MET A 281 -13.00 2.31 0.92
C MET A 281 -12.68 2.48 -0.58
N GLY A 282 -12.06 1.48 -1.21
CA GLY A 282 -11.68 1.44 -2.63
C GLY A 282 -12.85 1.41 -3.62
N ARG A 283 -13.71 2.43 -3.59
CA ARG A 283 -14.87 2.59 -4.48
C ARG A 283 -14.47 2.78 -5.94
N TRP A 284 -13.20 3.10 -6.18
CA TRP A 284 -12.66 3.23 -7.53
C TRP A 284 -12.41 1.89 -8.23
N PHE A 285 -12.49 0.75 -7.53
CA PHE A 285 -12.54 -0.57 -8.16
C PHE A 285 -13.95 -0.86 -8.65
N GLY A 286 -14.09 -1.38 -9.86
CA GLY A 286 -15.43 -1.59 -10.41
C GLY A 286 -15.49 -1.79 -11.92
N TYR A 287 -16.73 -1.89 -12.39
CA TYR A 287 -17.06 -1.81 -13.81
C TYR A 287 -17.19 -0.34 -14.22
N ARG A 288 -16.62 0.02 -15.36
CA ARG A 288 -16.59 1.41 -15.86
C ARG A 288 -16.89 1.51 -17.36
N PRO A 289 -17.98 0.89 -17.85
CA PRO A 289 -18.21 0.79 -19.29
C PRO A 289 -18.33 2.19 -19.92
N GLY A 290 -17.47 2.51 -20.89
CA GLY A 290 -17.53 3.75 -21.67
C GLY A 290 -16.81 4.95 -21.06
N TYR A 291 -16.19 4.79 -19.89
CA TYR A 291 -15.41 5.82 -19.20
C TYR A 291 -14.19 5.28 -18.45
N GLU A 292 -13.74 4.07 -18.78
CA GLU A 292 -12.53 3.44 -18.23
C GLU A 292 -11.24 4.25 -18.48
N ASP A 293 -11.26 5.13 -19.48
CA ASP A 293 -10.17 6.02 -19.86
C ASP A 293 -10.22 7.39 -19.16
N LEU A 294 -11.35 7.71 -18.53
CA LEU A 294 -11.61 8.99 -17.88
C LEU A 294 -11.55 8.93 -16.36
N PHE A 295 -11.49 7.74 -15.75
CA PHE A 295 -11.46 7.69 -14.29
C PHE A 295 -10.09 8.08 -13.74
N LYS A 296 -10.08 8.85 -12.66
CA LYS A 296 -8.87 9.28 -11.96
C LYS A 296 -9.07 9.23 -10.44
N VAL A 297 -7.99 8.92 -9.73
CA VAL A 297 -7.95 8.77 -8.27
C VAL A 297 -6.78 9.59 -7.74
N TRP A 298 -7.09 10.77 -7.22
CA TRP A 298 -6.18 11.53 -6.37
C TRP A 298 -6.12 10.85 -5.00
N MET A 299 -4.93 10.46 -4.59
CA MET A 299 -4.72 9.70 -3.36
C MET A 299 -3.49 10.19 -2.62
N ALA A 300 -3.57 10.27 -1.29
CA ALA A 300 -2.40 10.52 -0.45
C ALA A 300 -1.25 9.59 -0.85
N GLU A 301 -0.04 10.12 -1.01
CA GLU A 301 1.15 9.33 -1.36
C GLU A 301 1.32 8.10 -0.46
N ASP A 302 1.08 8.28 0.84
CA ASP A 302 1.13 7.20 1.83
C ASP A 302 0.10 6.09 1.55
N ALA A 303 -1.11 6.46 1.14
CA ALA A 303 -2.17 5.50 0.91
C ALA A 303 -1.90 4.67 -0.35
N ILE A 304 -1.33 5.26 -1.42
CA ILE A 304 -1.01 4.56 -2.68
C ILE A 304 -0.16 3.33 -2.40
N ASP A 305 0.87 3.49 -1.58
CA ASP A 305 1.79 2.40 -1.30
C ASP A 305 1.20 1.35 -0.36
N TRP A 306 0.41 1.77 0.64
CA TRP A 306 -0.33 0.83 1.48
C TRP A 306 -1.26 -0.06 0.64
N TYR A 307 -1.93 0.50 -0.38
CA TYR A 307 -2.66 -0.32 -1.35
C TYR A 307 -1.73 -1.28 -2.07
N GLY A 308 -0.58 -0.82 -2.57
CA GLY A 308 0.42 -1.69 -3.20
C GLY A 308 0.82 -2.90 -2.34
N TYR A 309 1.06 -2.69 -1.03
CA TYR A 309 1.41 -3.74 -0.09
C TYR A 309 0.24 -4.71 0.17
N ILE A 310 -0.95 -4.16 0.43
CA ILE A 310 -2.15 -4.95 0.71
C ILE A 310 -2.52 -5.81 -0.48
N ILE A 311 -2.42 -5.28 -1.70
CA ILE A 311 -2.73 -6.02 -2.93
C ILE A 311 -1.76 -7.17 -3.16
N ASP A 312 -0.48 -7.03 -2.83
CA ASP A 312 0.46 -8.14 -2.91
C ASP A 312 0.10 -9.25 -1.92
N ALA A 313 -0.27 -8.92 -0.68
CA ALA A 313 -0.74 -9.89 0.31
C ALA A 313 -2.05 -10.58 -0.10
N VAL A 314 -3.02 -9.82 -0.65
CA VAL A 314 -4.28 -10.37 -1.19
C VAL A 314 -3.99 -11.33 -2.34
N ASN A 315 -3.09 -10.98 -3.25
CA ASN A 315 -2.75 -11.80 -4.40
C ASN A 315 -1.99 -13.06 -3.99
N GLU A 316 -1.07 -12.98 -3.02
CA GLU A 316 -0.43 -14.15 -2.40
C GLU A 316 -1.49 -15.09 -1.82
N LEU A 317 -2.44 -14.55 -1.05
CA LEU A 317 -3.55 -15.32 -0.50
C LEU A 317 -4.37 -16.00 -1.61
N LYS A 318 -4.79 -15.27 -2.66
CA LYS A 318 -5.54 -15.86 -3.79
C LYS A 318 -4.77 -17.01 -4.43
N GLN A 319 -3.46 -16.88 -4.62
CA GLN A 319 -2.62 -17.95 -5.18
C GLN A 319 -2.58 -19.19 -4.29
N GLU A 320 -2.45 -19.01 -2.98
CA GLU A 320 -2.49 -20.09 -2.00
C GLU A 320 -3.85 -20.80 -2.01
N LEU A 321 -4.96 -20.06 -2.12
CA LEU A 321 -6.30 -20.63 -2.25
C LEU A 321 -6.49 -21.40 -3.58
N TYR A 322 -5.90 -20.94 -4.67
CA TYR A 322 -5.90 -21.71 -5.93
C TYR A 322 -5.11 -23.01 -5.80
N LYS A 323 -3.99 -23.03 -5.06
CA LYS A 323 -3.23 -24.26 -4.78
C LYS A 323 -4.03 -25.22 -3.91
N MET A 324 -4.65 -24.72 -2.84
CA MET A 324 -5.57 -25.50 -1.99
C MET A 324 -6.64 -26.19 -2.82
N LYS A 325 -7.32 -25.42 -3.68
CA LYS A 325 -8.37 -25.94 -4.57
C LYS A 325 -7.83 -27.01 -5.53
N ARG A 326 -6.64 -26.82 -6.11
CA ARG A 326 -5.99 -27.82 -6.99
C ARG A 326 -5.61 -29.10 -6.25
N GLN A 327 -5.33 -29.01 -4.95
CA GLN A 327 -4.99 -30.14 -4.08
C GLN A 327 -6.22 -30.80 -3.43
N ASN A 328 -7.43 -30.28 -3.69
CA ASN A 328 -8.68 -30.73 -3.06
C ASN A 328 -8.64 -30.71 -1.51
N LEU A 329 -7.90 -29.76 -0.92
CA LEU A 329 -7.84 -29.58 0.52
C LEU A 329 -8.99 -28.69 1.01
N THR A 330 -9.52 -28.99 2.19
CA THR A 330 -10.51 -28.13 2.88
C THR A 330 -9.83 -26.94 3.55
N PRO A 331 -10.56 -25.82 3.81
CA PRO A 331 -10.03 -24.72 4.60
C PRO A 331 -9.65 -25.13 6.02
N LYS A 332 -10.22 -26.18 6.61
CA LYS A 332 -9.76 -26.70 7.90
C LYS A 332 -8.35 -27.32 7.80
N GLU A 333 -8.08 -28.04 6.72
CA GLU A 333 -6.78 -28.65 6.44
C GLU A 333 -5.73 -27.63 5.96
N PHE A 334 -6.17 -26.57 5.28
CA PHE A 334 -5.32 -25.54 4.71
C PHE A 334 -5.21 -24.26 5.55
N GLY A 335 -6.17 -24.03 6.46
CA GLY A 335 -6.36 -22.76 7.17
C GLY A 335 -5.20 -22.38 8.06
N LEU A 336 -4.33 -23.32 8.42
CA LEU A 336 -3.06 -23.03 9.07
C LEU A 336 -2.12 -22.20 8.17
N LYS A 337 -2.03 -22.49 6.87
CA LYS A 337 -1.10 -21.82 5.93
C LYS A 337 -1.44 -20.35 5.69
N VAL A 338 -2.72 -20.02 5.55
CA VAL A 338 -3.15 -18.63 5.34
C VAL A 338 -2.95 -17.80 6.61
N ARG A 339 -3.23 -18.37 7.79
CA ARG A 339 -3.04 -17.72 9.09
C ARG A 339 -1.57 -17.46 9.42
N GLN A 340 -0.66 -18.16 8.75
CA GLN A 340 0.79 -18.00 8.87
C GLN A 340 1.37 -16.96 7.89
N ALA A 341 0.53 -16.28 7.10
CA ALA A 341 1.00 -15.18 6.26
C ALA A 341 1.34 -13.94 7.12
N PRO A 342 2.40 -13.18 6.80
CA PRO A 342 2.82 -12.02 7.60
C PRO A 342 1.72 -10.94 7.76
N GLY A 343 0.85 -10.77 6.76
CA GLY A 343 -0.32 -9.87 6.82
C GLY A 343 -1.38 -10.27 7.86
N ALA A 344 -1.45 -11.55 8.26
CA ALA A 344 -2.38 -12.04 9.28
C ALA A 344 -2.10 -11.47 10.67
N LEU A 345 -0.82 -11.23 10.96
CA LEU A 345 -0.36 -10.72 12.26
C LEU A 345 -0.79 -9.27 12.47
N LEU A 346 -0.75 -8.44 11.41
CA LEU A 346 -1.24 -7.06 11.41
C LEU A 346 -2.73 -7.00 11.77
N VAL A 347 -3.56 -7.83 11.12
CA VAL A 347 -5.01 -7.86 11.33
C VAL A 347 -5.35 -8.36 12.74
N THR A 348 -4.70 -9.45 13.18
CA THR A 348 -5.00 -10.07 14.48
C THR A 348 -4.51 -9.22 15.66
N ALA A 349 -3.30 -8.66 15.56
CA ALA A 349 -2.72 -7.83 16.62
C ALA A 349 -3.58 -6.59 16.89
N ARG A 350 -4.13 -5.97 15.83
CA ARG A 350 -4.99 -4.80 15.96
C ARG A 350 -6.37 -5.11 16.53
N ASN A 351 -7.02 -6.20 16.11
CA ASN A 351 -8.29 -6.62 16.72
C ASN A 351 -8.16 -6.92 18.23
N LYS A 352 -6.98 -7.33 18.67
CA LYS A 352 -6.65 -7.61 20.08
C LYS A 352 -5.99 -6.43 20.83
N MET A 353 -5.92 -5.23 20.22
CA MET A 353 -5.43 -4.00 20.87
C MET A 353 -6.25 -3.64 22.09
N ARG A 354 -7.57 -3.52 21.90
CA ARG A 354 -8.52 -3.15 22.96
C ARG A 354 -8.44 -4.03 24.22
N THR A 355 -8.07 -5.30 24.07
CA THR A 355 -7.95 -6.26 25.19
C THR A 355 -6.55 -6.34 25.80
N GLY A 356 -5.53 -5.73 25.16
CA GLY A 356 -4.14 -5.71 25.63
C GLY A 356 -3.47 -7.08 25.72
N THR A 357 -3.96 -8.06 24.97
CA THR A 357 -3.52 -9.46 25.05
C THR A 357 -2.34 -9.74 24.12
N MET A 358 -1.37 -10.55 24.56
CA MET A 358 -0.29 -11.02 23.67
C MET A 358 -0.86 -11.86 22.52
N VAL A 359 -0.46 -11.53 21.28
CA VAL A 359 -0.81 -12.33 20.11
C VAL A 359 0.37 -13.23 19.76
N LYS A 360 0.17 -14.55 19.88
CA LYS A 360 1.13 -15.56 19.40
C LYS A 360 0.63 -16.13 18.09
N ARG A 361 1.44 -16.11 17.05
CA ARG A 361 1.10 -16.72 15.75
C ARG A 361 2.33 -17.39 15.12
N PRO A 362 2.19 -18.63 14.63
CA PRO A 362 3.19 -19.18 13.71
C PRO A 362 3.15 -18.37 12.41
N ILE A 363 4.30 -18.01 11.86
CA ILE A 363 4.46 -17.29 10.58
C ILE A 363 5.35 -18.13 9.67
N THR A 364 4.91 -18.41 8.46
CA THR A 364 5.66 -19.23 7.49
C THR A 364 6.90 -18.46 7.06
N VAL A 365 8.08 -19.05 7.21
CA VAL A 365 9.35 -18.45 6.79
C VAL A 365 9.93 -19.13 5.55
N SER A 366 9.62 -20.40 5.31
CA SER A 366 10.09 -21.17 4.14
C SER A 366 9.74 -20.49 2.81
N GLY A 367 10.73 -20.29 1.94
CA GLY A 367 10.56 -19.66 0.64
C GLY A 367 10.32 -18.14 0.69
N ARG A 368 10.60 -17.49 1.82
CA ARG A 368 10.43 -16.04 1.98
C ARG A 368 11.77 -15.33 2.18
N MET A 369 11.83 -14.12 1.65
CA MET A 369 12.81 -13.09 2.02
C MET A 369 12.13 -12.17 3.04
N LEU A 370 12.64 -12.14 4.26
CA LEU A 370 12.13 -11.31 5.35
C LEU A 370 13.13 -10.18 5.60
N GLU A 371 12.69 -8.93 5.54
CA GLU A 371 13.59 -7.77 5.59
C GLU A 371 13.20 -6.79 6.69
N THR A 372 14.06 -5.80 6.94
CA THR A 372 13.85 -4.76 7.95
C THR A 372 13.57 -3.35 7.38
N PRO A 373 12.45 -3.13 6.66
CA PRO A 373 12.12 -1.84 6.06
C PRO A 373 11.63 -0.79 7.07
N ARG A 374 11.37 -1.20 8.33
CA ARG A 374 10.91 -0.34 9.43
C ARG A 374 11.90 -0.41 10.57
N LEU A 375 12.73 0.61 10.71
CA LEU A 375 13.81 0.70 11.71
C LEU A 375 13.49 1.75 12.77
N LYS A 376 14.12 1.65 13.94
CA LYS A 376 14.03 2.72 14.94
C LYS A 376 14.90 3.90 14.50
N GLY A 377 14.38 5.12 14.69
CA GLY A 377 15.02 6.36 14.27
C GLY A 377 15.91 7.01 15.32
N ASP A 378 16.01 6.46 16.53
CA ASP A 378 16.79 7.07 17.59
C ASP A 378 18.27 6.79 17.39
N LYS A 379 19.09 7.81 17.64
CA LYS A 379 20.52 7.77 17.38
C LYS A 379 21.21 6.60 18.07
N ALA A 380 20.83 6.27 19.30
CA ALA A 380 21.40 5.16 20.05
C ALA A 380 21.17 3.81 19.35
N THR A 381 19.93 3.53 18.91
CA THR A 381 19.63 2.30 18.18
C THR A 381 20.35 2.23 16.84
N ILE A 382 20.40 3.34 16.10
CA ILE A 382 21.10 3.41 14.81
C ILE A 382 22.59 3.07 14.98
N ASP A 383 23.26 3.71 15.95
CA ASP A 383 24.68 3.49 16.22
C ASP A 383 24.96 2.06 16.72
N ASN A 384 24.09 1.51 17.56
CA ASN A 384 24.20 0.14 18.05
C ASN A 384 24.06 -0.89 16.92
N ASN A 385 23.06 -0.72 16.04
CA ASN A 385 22.84 -1.61 14.90
C ASN A 385 24.00 -1.54 13.89
N GLU A 386 24.53 -0.34 13.62
CA GLU A 386 25.72 -0.18 12.79
C GLU A 386 26.94 -0.89 13.40
N ALA A 387 27.22 -0.65 14.68
CA ALA A 387 28.34 -1.29 15.37
C ALA A 387 28.20 -2.82 15.39
N LEU A 388 26.99 -3.32 15.65
CA LEU A 388 26.67 -4.76 15.60
C LEU A 388 26.99 -5.36 14.23
N CYS A 389 26.51 -4.73 13.15
CA CYS A 389 26.72 -5.17 11.78
C CYS A 389 28.21 -5.21 11.40
N ARG A 390 28.96 -4.15 11.74
CA ARG A 390 30.41 -4.06 11.48
C ARG A 390 31.19 -5.12 12.24
N ASN A 391 30.90 -5.29 13.53
CA ASN A 391 31.56 -6.29 14.38
C ASN A 391 31.26 -7.72 13.91
N PHE A 392 30.03 -7.98 13.46
CA PHE A 392 29.65 -9.26 12.89
C PHE A 392 30.49 -9.60 11.64
N ILE A 393 30.60 -8.67 10.68
CA ILE A 393 31.40 -8.87 9.46
C ILE A 393 32.87 -9.11 9.79
N LYS A 394 33.43 -8.34 10.73
CA LYS A 394 34.81 -8.53 11.21
C LYS A 394 35.02 -9.90 11.84
N SER A 395 34.06 -10.37 12.65
CA SER A 395 34.09 -11.67 13.32
C SER A 395 34.02 -12.84 12.33
N ILE A 396 33.04 -12.86 11.43
CA ILE A 396 32.88 -13.97 10.48
C ILE A 396 34.07 -14.04 9.51
N SER A 397 34.67 -12.89 9.17
CA SER A 397 35.84 -12.81 8.30
C SER A 397 37.10 -13.44 8.91
N ALA A 398 37.14 -13.64 10.24
CA ALA A 398 38.24 -14.35 10.89
C ALA A 398 38.21 -15.87 10.62
N SER A 399 37.05 -16.40 10.23
CA SER A 399 36.81 -17.84 10.06
C SER A 399 36.43 -18.23 8.62
N ALA A 400 36.02 -17.26 7.80
CA ALA A 400 35.61 -17.48 6.42
C ALA A 400 36.10 -16.36 5.50
N ASN A 401 36.64 -16.74 4.34
CA ASN A 401 37.05 -15.79 3.30
C ASN A 401 35.83 -15.29 2.53
N TRP A 402 35.82 -13.99 2.23
CA TRP A 402 34.83 -13.40 1.34
C TRP A 402 35.26 -13.48 -0.13
N LYS A 403 34.27 -13.40 -1.03
CA LYS A 403 34.49 -13.23 -2.48
C LYS A 403 33.55 -12.17 -3.03
N TYR A 404 34.06 -11.35 -3.93
CA TYR A 404 33.21 -10.45 -4.71
C TYR A 404 32.64 -11.19 -5.93
N ASP A 405 31.31 -11.25 -6.03
CA ASP A 405 30.61 -11.73 -7.21
C ASP A 405 30.22 -10.54 -8.09
N SER A 406 30.85 -10.42 -9.26
CA SER A 406 30.58 -9.34 -10.21
C SER A 406 29.24 -9.48 -10.93
N TYR A 407 28.65 -10.67 -10.98
CA TYR A 407 27.35 -10.90 -11.62
C TYR A 407 26.19 -10.42 -10.75
N THR A 408 26.31 -10.62 -9.43
CA THR A 408 25.32 -10.14 -8.46
C THR A 408 25.76 -8.86 -7.73
N LYS A 409 26.94 -8.32 -8.07
CA LYS A 409 27.55 -7.13 -7.45
C LYS A 409 27.48 -7.21 -5.91
N SER A 410 28.09 -8.23 -5.32
CA SER A 410 27.99 -8.45 -3.87
C SER A 410 29.23 -9.11 -3.27
N PHE A 411 29.55 -8.75 -2.04
CA PHE A 411 30.55 -9.43 -1.22
C PHE A 411 29.88 -10.60 -0.50
N ILE A 412 30.42 -11.81 -0.62
CA ILE A 412 29.77 -13.04 -0.14
C ILE A 412 30.73 -13.86 0.72
N TRP A 413 30.27 -14.25 1.91
CA TRP A 413 30.85 -15.28 2.77
C TRP A 413 29.95 -16.52 2.70
N LYS A 414 30.55 -17.70 2.51
CA LYS A 414 29.80 -18.95 2.42
C LYS A 414 29.97 -19.81 3.65
N ASP A 415 28.97 -20.64 3.91
CA ASP A 415 29.00 -21.68 4.94
C ASP A 415 29.25 -21.16 6.37
N ILE A 416 28.73 -19.97 6.69
CA ILE A 416 28.80 -19.37 8.01
C ILE A 416 27.94 -20.18 9.00
N PRO A 417 28.46 -20.55 10.19
CA PRO A 417 27.70 -21.28 11.19
C PRO A 417 26.46 -20.51 11.68
N LYS A 418 25.35 -21.22 11.89
CA LYS A 418 24.10 -20.61 12.32
C LYS A 418 24.20 -19.86 13.64
N GLU A 419 25.13 -20.22 14.52
CA GLU A 419 25.35 -19.56 15.81
C GLU A 419 25.66 -18.08 15.63
N ALA A 420 26.52 -17.74 14.67
CA ALA A 420 26.84 -16.34 14.36
C ALA A 420 25.61 -15.59 13.81
N ILE A 421 24.75 -16.27 13.05
CA ILE A 421 23.51 -15.70 12.50
C ILE A 421 22.50 -15.42 13.62
N ILE A 422 22.35 -16.35 14.56
CA ILE A 422 21.47 -16.21 15.72
C ILE A 422 21.88 -15.00 16.56
N GLU A 423 23.18 -14.80 16.78
CA GLU A 423 23.71 -13.68 17.56
C GLU A 423 23.36 -12.32 16.94
N ILE A 424 23.66 -12.11 15.65
CA ILE A 424 23.33 -10.85 14.98
C ILE A 424 21.81 -10.65 14.88
N VAL A 425 21.06 -11.67 14.48
CA VAL A 425 19.60 -11.53 14.31
C VAL A 425 18.93 -11.22 15.64
N ARG A 426 19.34 -11.85 16.75
CA ARG A 426 18.75 -11.60 18.08
C ARG A 426 19.08 -10.21 18.61
N ALA A 427 20.28 -9.70 18.34
CA ALA A 427 20.75 -8.42 18.84
C ALA A 427 20.30 -7.22 17.98
N PHE A 428 19.88 -7.45 16.74
CA PHE A 428 19.48 -6.38 15.83
C PHE A 428 18.12 -5.80 16.21
N GLU A 429 18.06 -4.49 16.46
CA GLU A 429 16.84 -3.81 16.88
C GLU A 429 16.07 -3.25 15.69
N THR A 430 14.81 -3.67 15.53
CA THR A 430 13.87 -3.11 14.55
C THR A 430 12.77 -2.32 15.24
N HIS A 431 12.04 -1.50 14.48
CA HIS A 431 10.83 -0.90 15.01
C HIS A 431 9.78 -1.99 15.32
N PRO A 432 9.01 -1.92 16.42
CA PRO A 432 8.04 -2.98 16.78
C PRO A 432 6.96 -3.24 15.71
N TRP A 433 6.65 -2.23 14.89
CA TRP A 433 5.74 -2.37 13.75
C TRP A 433 6.36 -3.05 12.51
N ASN A 434 7.61 -3.50 12.61
CA ASN A 434 8.19 -4.41 11.63
C ASN A 434 7.70 -5.85 11.86
N LEU A 435 6.40 -6.06 11.69
CA LEU A 435 5.73 -7.31 12.08
C LEU A 435 6.16 -8.53 11.27
N ASN A 436 6.75 -8.34 10.09
CA ASN A 436 7.20 -9.45 9.23
C ASN A 436 8.58 -9.98 9.65
N PHE A 437 9.35 -9.18 10.38
CA PHE A 437 10.68 -9.55 10.86
C PHE A 437 10.73 -9.35 12.37
N GLN A 438 10.61 -10.44 13.13
CA GLN A 438 10.67 -10.42 14.59
C GLN A 438 12.00 -11.05 15.04
N PRO A 439 13.02 -10.23 15.40
CA PRO A 439 14.39 -10.66 15.70
C PRO A 439 14.47 -11.89 16.59
N ILE A 440 13.79 -11.86 17.74
CA ILE A 440 13.83 -12.93 18.75
C ILE A 440 13.20 -14.21 18.21
N ALA A 441 12.00 -14.13 17.63
CA ALA A 441 11.28 -15.29 17.12
C ALA A 441 12.00 -15.97 15.95
N LEU A 442 12.65 -15.17 15.09
CA LEU A 442 13.47 -15.69 13.99
C LEU A 442 14.75 -16.34 14.51
N ALA A 443 15.43 -15.74 15.49
CA ALA A 443 16.61 -16.32 16.11
C ALA A 443 16.30 -17.65 16.82
N ASP A 444 15.19 -17.73 17.57
CA ASP A 444 14.72 -18.98 18.21
C ASP A 444 14.41 -20.05 17.16
N TYR A 445 13.73 -19.67 16.08
CA TYR A 445 13.48 -20.59 14.97
C TYR A 445 14.77 -21.10 14.32
N ILE A 446 15.76 -20.24 14.08
CA ILE A 446 17.04 -20.64 13.48
C ILE A 446 17.75 -21.63 14.40
N LEU A 447 17.75 -21.38 15.71
CA LEU A 447 18.34 -22.26 16.72
C LEU A 447 17.76 -23.68 16.66
N ASP A 448 16.43 -23.80 16.61
CA ASP A 448 15.72 -25.09 16.60
C ASP A 448 15.71 -25.77 15.22
N SER A 449 16.15 -25.07 14.18
CA SER A 449 16.16 -25.58 12.80
C SER A 449 17.44 -26.35 12.44
N ASN A 450 17.35 -27.15 11.37
CA ASN A 450 18.49 -27.82 10.73
C ASN A 450 19.22 -26.92 9.71
N LEU A 451 19.10 -25.60 9.85
CA LEU A 451 19.74 -24.63 8.97
C LEU A 451 21.14 -24.28 9.49
N ASP A 452 22.04 -25.25 9.48
CA ASP A 452 23.33 -25.17 10.18
C ASP A 452 24.35 -24.21 9.53
N LYS A 453 24.19 -23.95 8.23
CA LYS A 453 25.12 -23.14 7.44
C LYS A 453 24.37 -22.10 6.63
N TRP A 454 24.90 -20.89 6.60
CA TRP A 454 24.32 -19.73 5.95
C TRP A 454 25.31 -19.09 4.99
N ASP A 455 24.80 -18.56 3.88
CA ASP A 455 25.55 -17.60 3.09
C ASP A 455 25.24 -16.21 3.66
N VAL A 456 26.28 -15.40 3.86
CA VAL A 456 26.16 -14.00 4.29
C VAL A 456 26.62 -13.13 3.13
N ALA A 457 25.89 -12.06 2.82
CA ALA A 457 26.33 -11.15 1.78
C ALA A 457 26.01 -9.67 2.07
N ILE A 458 26.86 -8.81 1.50
CA ILE A 458 26.64 -7.37 1.44
C ILE A 458 26.46 -7.00 -0.04
N PRO A 459 25.25 -6.59 -0.47
CA PRO A 459 25.04 -6.04 -1.79
C PRO A 459 25.88 -4.77 -2.00
N ASN A 460 26.47 -4.63 -3.18
CA ASN A 460 27.16 -3.42 -3.59
C ASN A 460 26.19 -2.60 -4.46
N GLY A 461 25.68 -1.51 -3.88
CA GLY A 461 24.75 -0.59 -4.50
C GLY A 461 25.38 0.29 -5.58
N SER A 462 24.66 1.34 -5.95
CA SER A 462 25.04 2.27 -7.02
C SER A 462 25.37 3.68 -6.54
N SER A 463 25.43 3.92 -5.22
CA SER A 463 25.88 5.22 -4.72
C SER A 463 27.31 5.53 -5.17
N ASP A 464 27.55 6.81 -5.47
CA ASP A 464 28.89 7.37 -5.72
C ASP A 464 29.76 7.42 -4.45
N SER A 465 29.14 7.33 -3.27
CA SER A 465 29.83 7.24 -1.99
C SER A 465 30.30 5.80 -1.71
N THR A 466 31.29 5.65 -0.83
CA THR A 466 31.72 4.33 -0.35
C THR A 466 31.80 4.30 1.16
N VAL A 467 31.36 3.18 1.74
CA VAL A 467 31.49 2.89 3.16
C VAL A 467 32.52 1.77 3.33
N GLY A 468 33.58 2.06 4.08
CA GLY A 468 34.56 1.04 4.46
C GLY A 468 33.99 0.12 5.53
N VAL A 469 34.08 -1.19 5.32
CA VAL A 469 33.69 -2.22 6.30
C VAL A 469 34.92 -3.06 6.63
N GLU A 470 35.36 -2.98 7.89
CA GLU A 470 36.51 -3.75 8.36
C GLU A 470 36.19 -5.25 8.34
N THR A 471 37.08 -6.02 7.73
CA THR A 471 37.14 -7.48 7.84
C THR A 471 38.26 -7.86 8.82
N PHE A 472 38.62 -9.15 8.92
CA PHE A 472 39.65 -9.59 9.87
C PHE A 472 41.05 -9.06 9.50
N ASP A 473 41.38 -9.06 8.22
CA ASP A 473 42.71 -8.74 7.68
C ASP A 473 42.71 -7.64 6.60
N ASP A 474 41.53 -7.18 6.17
CA ASP A 474 41.36 -6.17 5.11
C ASP A 474 40.18 -5.21 5.41
N THR A 475 39.99 -4.16 4.59
CA THR A 475 38.78 -3.33 4.59
C THR A 475 38.13 -3.42 3.20
N ILE A 476 36.89 -3.91 3.15
CA ILE A 476 36.12 -3.86 1.91
C ILE A 476 35.44 -2.48 1.77
N HIS A 477 35.38 -1.97 0.55
CA HIS A 477 34.67 -0.74 0.23
C HIS A 477 33.36 -1.09 -0.46
N VAL A 478 32.25 -0.75 0.18
CA VAL A 478 30.91 -1.03 -0.30
C VAL A 478 30.27 0.28 -0.75
N ASN A 479 29.75 0.32 -1.97
CA ASN A 479 28.85 1.37 -2.43
C ASN A 479 27.48 1.15 -1.77
N PRO A 480 26.96 2.10 -0.97
CA PRO A 480 25.63 1.95 -0.39
C PRO A 480 24.53 1.83 -1.46
N GLU A 481 23.43 1.18 -1.10
CA GLU A 481 22.19 1.20 -1.87
C GLU A 481 21.45 2.51 -1.58
N MET A 482 21.24 3.34 -2.61
CA MET A 482 20.44 4.57 -2.47
C MET A 482 18.97 4.21 -2.22
N ARG A 483 18.41 4.76 -1.14
CA ARG A 483 17.03 4.48 -0.71
C ARG A 483 16.38 5.76 -0.18
N ARG A 484 15.11 5.96 -0.51
CA ARG A 484 14.26 6.97 0.13
C ARG A 484 14.09 6.59 1.60
N MET A 485 14.46 7.46 2.53
CA MET A 485 14.25 7.23 3.97
C MET A 485 13.48 8.38 4.59
N GLU A 486 12.47 8.05 5.36
CA GLU A 486 11.55 9.03 5.92
C GLU A 486 11.17 8.68 7.36
N LYS A 487 10.99 9.70 8.18
CA LYS A 487 10.35 9.54 9.50
C LYS A 487 8.87 9.27 9.27
N ASP A 488 8.35 8.24 9.93
CA ASP A 488 6.92 7.98 9.90
C ASP A 488 6.19 8.97 10.82
N LEU A 489 5.09 9.53 10.31
CA LEU A 489 4.30 10.51 11.06
C LEU A 489 3.36 9.86 12.09
N ASN A 490 2.99 8.58 11.92
CA ASN A 490 2.02 7.88 12.76
C ASN A 490 2.67 7.04 13.85
N TYR A 491 3.90 6.58 13.61
CA TYR A 491 4.63 5.75 14.54
C TYR A 491 5.84 6.48 15.10
N LYS A 492 5.85 6.65 16.43
CA LYS A 492 6.93 7.31 17.14
C LYS A 492 8.24 6.62 16.80
N ASN A 493 9.27 7.39 16.47
CA ASN A 493 10.62 6.88 16.28
C ASN A 493 10.76 5.80 15.19
N MET A 494 9.90 5.79 14.17
CA MET A 494 10.05 4.89 13.03
C MET A 494 10.69 5.61 11.84
N ILE A 495 11.75 5.02 11.29
CA ILE A 495 12.26 5.34 9.97
C ILE A 495 11.78 4.26 9.00
N ARG A 496 11.16 4.68 7.90
CA ARG A 496 10.79 3.80 6.79
C ARG A 496 11.84 3.86 5.69
N ILE A 497 12.15 2.71 5.11
CA ILE A 497 13.04 2.56 3.95
C ILE A 497 12.19 2.31 2.70
N ASN A 498 12.49 3.00 1.59
CA ASN A 498 11.74 2.99 0.33
C ASN A 498 10.26 3.38 0.51
N GLY A 499 10.03 4.47 1.24
CA GLY A 499 8.67 4.93 1.55
C GLY A 499 7.91 3.83 2.29
N HIS A 500 6.88 3.27 1.68
CA HIS A 500 6.04 2.24 2.29
C HIS A 500 6.22 0.86 1.66
N HIS A 501 7.21 0.70 0.77
CA HIS A 501 7.60 -0.61 0.31
C HIS A 501 8.17 -1.43 1.48
N VAL A 502 7.64 -2.63 1.70
CA VAL A 502 8.08 -3.51 2.79
C VAL A 502 9.34 -4.29 2.40
N ARG A 503 10.33 -3.59 1.81
CA ARG A 503 11.61 -4.15 1.35
C ARG A 503 12.73 -3.14 1.50
N VAL A 504 13.92 -3.68 1.76
CA VAL A 504 15.15 -2.92 1.92
C VAL A 504 15.99 -3.05 0.66
N GLY A 505 16.18 -4.28 0.19
CA GLY A 505 16.98 -4.61 -0.97
C GLY A 505 16.25 -4.42 -2.31
N THR A 506 17.03 -4.38 -3.38
CA THR A 506 16.51 -4.46 -4.75
C THR A 506 15.83 -5.81 -4.98
N GLY A 507 14.77 -5.85 -5.79
CA GLY A 507 14.07 -7.10 -6.12
C GLY A 507 15.02 -8.16 -6.67
N GLY A 508 14.89 -9.41 -6.17
CA GLY A 508 15.72 -10.52 -6.62
C GLY A 508 17.08 -10.63 -5.91
N CYS A 509 17.29 -9.90 -4.80
CA CYS A 509 18.47 -10.00 -3.94
C CYS A 509 18.75 -11.42 -3.47
N SER A 510 17.71 -12.24 -3.33
CA SER A 510 17.85 -13.67 -3.02
C SER A 510 18.71 -14.44 -4.04
N LYS A 511 18.90 -14.01 -5.30
CA LYS A 511 19.79 -14.72 -6.22
C LYS A 511 21.27 -14.68 -5.79
N ILE A 512 21.65 -13.75 -4.90
CA ILE A 512 22.99 -13.68 -4.33
C ILE A 512 23.35 -15.03 -3.68
N GLY A 513 24.58 -15.49 -3.92
CA GLY A 513 25.09 -16.79 -3.47
C GLY A 513 24.86 -17.94 -4.46
N LEU A 514 23.90 -17.83 -5.39
CA LEU A 514 23.64 -18.85 -6.41
C LEU A 514 24.63 -18.77 -7.59
N PRO A 515 25.00 -19.91 -8.19
CA PRO A 515 25.79 -19.91 -9.42
C PRO A 515 25.06 -19.22 -10.58
N LYS A 516 25.81 -18.51 -11.44
CA LYS A 516 25.29 -17.82 -12.62
C LYS A 516 24.42 -18.70 -13.52
N ASP A 517 24.85 -19.94 -13.79
CA ASP A 517 24.11 -20.87 -14.65
C ASP A 517 22.75 -21.26 -14.03
N THR A 518 22.70 -21.42 -12.70
CA THR A 518 21.46 -21.67 -11.96
C THR A 518 20.50 -20.49 -12.07
N ILE A 519 21.01 -19.26 -11.91
CA ILE A 519 20.21 -18.03 -12.06
C ILE A 519 19.62 -17.94 -13.47
N GLN A 520 20.43 -18.18 -14.51
CA GLN A 520 19.97 -18.15 -15.90
C GLN A 520 18.93 -19.24 -16.20
N TYR A 521 19.12 -20.44 -15.67
CA TYR A 521 18.16 -21.53 -15.79
C TYR A 521 16.81 -21.18 -15.15
N ILE A 522 16.82 -20.67 -13.92
CA ILE A 522 15.60 -20.25 -13.20
C ILE A 522 14.87 -19.15 -13.98
N ARG A 523 15.60 -18.16 -14.50
CA ARG A 523 15.04 -17.09 -15.34
C ARG A 523 14.36 -17.63 -16.59
N LYS A 524 15.01 -18.56 -17.29
CA LYS A 524 14.45 -19.19 -18.50
C LYS A 524 13.20 -20.00 -18.19
N LYS A 525 13.21 -20.78 -17.10
CA LYS A 525 12.08 -21.61 -16.67
C LYS A 525 10.84 -20.79 -16.33
N ASN A 526 11.01 -19.58 -15.80
CA ASN A 526 9.91 -18.71 -15.38
C ASN A 526 9.58 -17.63 -16.41
N ASN A 527 9.98 -17.78 -17.68
CA ASN A 527 9.75 -16.79 -18.75
C ASN A 527 10.20 -15.37 -18.39
N LYS A 528 11.31 -15.22 -17.64
CA LYS A 528 11.78 -13.94 -17.10
C LYS A 528 10.72 -13.21 -16.26
N LYS A 529 9.94 -13.95 -15.48
CA LYS A 529 9.07 -13.45 -14.41
C LYS A 529 9.48 -14.09 -13.09
N CYS A 530 10.61 -13.65 -12.55
CA CYS A 530 11.19 -14.11 -11.30
C CYS A 530 10.92 -13.11 -10.17
N ASN A 531 10.86 -13.63 -8.94
CA ASN A 531 10.85 -12.88 -7.69
C ASN A 531 11.78 -13.53 -6.67
N ASP A 532 11.91 -12.97 -5.47
CA ASP A 532 12.84 -13.53 -4.48
C ASP A 532 12.55 -14.98 -4.11
N LYS A 533 11.27 -15.31 -3.95
CA LYS A 533 10.81 -16.68 -3.72
C LYS A 533 11.27 -17.65 -4.82
N THR A 534 11.45 -17.17 -6.05
CA THR A 534 11.89 -17.98 -7.19
C THR A 534 13.34 -18.46 -7.05
N TYR A 535 14.19 -17.69 -6.35
CA TYR A 535 15.59 -18.03 -6.13
C TYR A 535 15.83 -18.72 -4.78
N LEU A 536 14.86 -18.74 -3.87
CA LEU A 536 14.92 -19.46 -2.60
C LEU A 536 14.63 -20.96 -2.79
N ILE A 537 15.45 -21.63 -3.59
CA ILE A 537 15.31 -23.04 -3.99
C ILE A 537 15.72 -24.03 -2.88
N LYS A 538 15.42 -25.32 -3.07
CA LYS A 538 15.72 -26.39 -2.10
C LYS A 538 17.22 -26.55 -1.76
N ASP A 539 18.09 -26.53 -2.77
CA ASP A 539 19.49 -26.97 -2.63
C ASP A 539 20.49 -25.82 -2.38
N ARG A 540 20.04 -24.73 -1.75
CA ARG A 540 20.91 -23.61 -1.37
C ARG A 540 20.99 -23.48 0.15
N ASN A 541 22.08 -22.87 0.62
CA ASN A 541 22.12 -22.32 1.97
C ASN A 541 21.08 -21.19 2.09
N PRO A 542 20.46 -21.02 3.28
CA PRO A 542 19.78 -19.79 3.63
C PRO A 542 20.73 -18.58 3.54
N LEU A 543 20.15 -17.41 3.37
CA LEU A 543 20.86 -16.17 3.07
C LEU A 543 20.62 -15.13 4.15
N LEU A 544 21.68 -14.56 4.71
CA LEU A 544 21.64 -13.31 5.46
C LEU A 544 22.20 -12.19 4.58
N LEU A 545 21.39 -11.19 4.31
CA LEU A 545 21.79 -9.95 3.65
C LEU A 545 21.98 -8.86 4.69
N LEU A 546 23.12 -8.19 4.63
CA LEU A 546 23.40 -6.97 5.37
C LEU A 546 23.40 -5.84 4.36
N HIS A 547 22.39 -4.99 4.46
CA HIS A 547 22.19 -3.84 3.59
C HIS A 547 22.83 -2.62 4.21
N ILE A 548 23.66 -1.93 3.42
CA ILE A 548 24.19 -0.61 3.74
C ILE A 548 23.48 0.38 2.84
N LEU A 549 22.73 1.28 3.45
CA LEU A 549 21.80 2.14 2.75
C LEU A 549 22.25 3.58 2.86
N GLU A 550 22.08 4.35 1.79
CA GLU A 550 22.27 5.79 1.80
C GLU A 550 20.95 6.51 1.53
N ASN A 551 20.65 7.50 2.37
CA ASN A 551 19.41 8.25 2.32
C ASN A 551 19.38 9.21 1.13
N SER A 552 18.59 8.89 0.10
CA SER A 552 18.44 9.70 -1.11
C SER A 552 17.53 10.93 -0.93
N THR A 553 16.80 11.02 0.19
CA THR A 553 15.87 12.11 0.49
C THR A 553 16.37 13.06 1.56
N LYS A 554 17.62 12.92 2.00
CA LYS A 554 18.19 13.81 3.01
C LYS A 554 18.27 15.24 2.47
N LYS A 555 17.62 16.17 3.20
CA LYS A 555 17.81 17.62 3.04
C LYS A 555 18.91 18.07 4.03
N ASP A 556 19.67 19.11 3.68
CA ASP A 556 20.82 19.59 4.47
C ASP A 556 20.48 19.94 5.94
N ASP A 557 19.23 20.27 6.24
CA ASP A 557 18.73 20.67 7.56
C ASP A 557 17.98 19.56 8.35
N ASP A 558 17.91 18.32 7.87
CA ASP A 558 17.23 17.23 8.61
C ASP A 558 18.20 16.38 9.45
N ASP A 559 17.78 16.04 10.67
CA ASP A 559 18.44 15.13 11.63
C ASP A 559 18.33 13.65 11.19
N MET A 560 18.10 13.40 9.91
CA MET A 560 18.02 12.05 9.35
C MET A 560 19.42 11.46 9.14
N PRO A 561 19.61 10.16 9.46
CA PRO A 561 20.87 9.49 9.19
C PRO A 561 21.15 9.48 7.68
N ILE A 562 22.44 9.68 7.33
CA ILE A 562 22.91 9.54 5.94
C ILE A 562 23.01 8.05 5.59
N ILE A 563 23.64 7.28 6.48
CA ILE A 563 23.85 5.85 6.32
C ILE A 563 23.02 5.09 7.36
N MET A 564 22.37 4.02 6.92
CA MET A 564 21.68 3.08 7.80
C MET A 564 22.00 1.64 7.42
N PHE A 565 21.95 0.76 8.43
CA PHE A 565 22.13 -0.67 8.27
C PHE A 565 20.79 -1.37 8.44
N ALA A 566 20.56 -2.40 7.63
CA ALA A 566 19.33 -3.19 7.62
C ALA A 566 19.64 -4.66 7.31
N LEU A 567 18.75 -5.57 7.73
CA LEU A 567 18.91 -7.00 7.53
C LEU A 567 17.86 -7.58 6.58
N GLY A 568 18.26 -8.61 5.84
CA GLY A 568 17.39 -9.48 5.05
C GLY A 568 17.70 -10.95 5.35
N LEU A 569 16.67 -11.78 5.54
CA LEU A 569 16.79 -13.21 5.79
C LEU A 569 16.01 -13.99 4.73
N GLY A 570 16.74 -14.71 3.89
CA GLY A 570 16.20 -15.57 2.83
C GLY A 570 16.20 -17.03 3.25
N PHE A 571 15.02 -17.62 3.42
CA PHE A 571 14.89 -19.03 3.80
C PHE A 571 14.54 -19.89 2.57
N PRO A 572 15.28 -20.98 2.29
CA PRO A 572 15.02 -21.86 1.16
C PRO A 572 13.68 -22.59 1.31
N ASP A 573 13.02 -22.83 0.18
CA ASP A 573 11.85 -23.70 0.05
C ASP A 573 12.29 -25.09 -0.43
N ASP A 574 12.37 -26.03 0.50
CA ASP A 574 12.69 -27.44 0.24
C ASP A 574 11.43 -28.34 0.13
N GLY A 575 10.25 -27.71 0.12
CA GLY A 575 8.95 -28.36 0.19
C GLY A 575 8.50 -28.71 1.61
N ILE A 576 9.32 -28.45 2.63
CA ILE A 576 8.93 -28.54 4.03
C ILE A 576 8.47 -27.15 4.46
N GLU A 577 7.23 -27.07 4.92
CA GLU A 577 6.71 -25.83 5.49
C GLU A 577 7.34 -25.58 6.86
N ARG A 578 7.96 -24.41 7.01
CA ARG A 578 8.63 -24.02 8.25
C ARG A 578 8.03 -22.74 8.77
N THR A 579 7.79 -22.69 10.07
CA THR A 579 7.12 -21.56 10.73
C THR A 579 7.92 -21.09 11.93
N ALA A 580 8.05 -19.77 12.09
CA ALA A 580 8.57 -19.13 13.29
C ALA A 580 7.40 -18.63 14.16
N ASN A 581 7.49 -18.81 15.48
CA ASN A 581 6.42 -18.42 16.40
C ASN A 581 6.58 -16.96 16.81
N TYR A 582 5.88 -16.06 16.13
CA TYR A 582 5.92 -14.63 16.42
C TYR A 582 5.05 -14.33 17.63
N VAL A 583 5.57 -13.50 18.53
CA VAL A 583 4.87 -13.02 19.72
C VAL A 583 4.84 -11.51 19.66
N VAL A 584 3.64 -10.95 19.54
CA VAL A 584 3.44 -9.50 19.49
C VAL A 584 2.79 -9.06 20.79
N ASN A 585 3.48 -8.17 21.50
CA ASN A 585 2.92 -7.47 22.64
C ASN A 585 2.11 -6.28 22.12
N VAL A 586 0.80 -6.40 22.21
CA VAL A 586 -0.09 -5.43 21.59
C VAL A 586 -0.10 -4.09 22.36
N ARG A 587 0.01 -4.13 23.69
CA ARG A 587 0.19 -2.91 24.50
C ARG A 587 1.49 -2.19 24.19
N GLU A 588 2.53 -2.95 23.86
CA GLU A 588 3.78 -2.37 23.41
C GLU A 588 3.60 -1.68 22.07
N LEU A 589 2.96 -2.34 21.08
CA LEU A 589 2.65 -1.71 19.79
C LEU A 589 1.87 -0.40 19.94
N GLU A 590 0.86 -0.36 20.82
CA GLU A 590 0.07 0.84 21.12
C GLU A 590 0.94 2.01 21.58
N ASN A 591 1.94 1.78 22.44
CA ASN A 591 2.83 2.85 22.91
C ASN A 591 3.64 3.51 21.77
N TRP A 592 3.84 2.78 20.67
CA TRP A 592 4.52 3.28 19.47
C TRP A 592 3.57 3.91 18.45
N VAL A 593 2.26 3.72 18.61
CA VAL A 593 1.25 4.42 17.82
C VAL A 593 1.00 5.78 18.45
N ASP A 594 0.81 6.81 17.63
CA ASP A 594 0.32 8.08 18.14
C ASP A 594 -1.19 8.02 18.41
N ASP A 595 -1.65 8.60 19.53
CA ASP A 595 -2.98 8.37 20.11
C ASP A 595 -4.14 8.63 19.12
N ILE A 596 -3.92 9.52 18.14
CA ILE A 596 -4.91 9.95 17.14
C ILE A 596 -5.08 8.95 15.98
N ALA A 597 -4.07 8.11 15.69
CA ALA A 597 -4.17 7.06 14.66
C ALA A 597 -5.06 5.88 15.09
N LEU A 598 -5.33 5.75 16.39
CA LEU A 598 -6.30 4.79 16.94
C LEU A 598 -7.74 5.32 16.81
N GLU A 599 -7.96 6.62 17.04
CA GLU A 599 -9.30 7.20 17.01
C GLU A 599 -9.96 7.22 15.62
N ASP A 600 -9.18 7.38 14.54
CA ASP A 600 -9.70 7.42 13.15
C ASP A 600 -10.41 6.12 12.73
N ASP A 601 -10.17 5.03 13.48
CA ASP A 601 -10.70 3.69 13.27
C ASP A 601 -11.66 3.22 14.41
N ASP A 602 -11.88 4.00 15.47
CA ASP A 602 -12.60 3.54 16.68
C ASP A 602 -14.13 3.67 16.65
N ASP A 603 -14.72 4.40 15.69
CA ASP A 603 -16.18 4.50 15.53
C ASP A 603 -16.81 3.26 14.84
N ASP A 604 -16.02 2.19 14.65
CA ASP A 604 -16.42 0.92 14.03
C ASP A 604 -17.22 -0.02 14.95
N GLU A 605 -17.45 0.35 16.22
CA GLU A 605 -18.32 -0.40 17.13
C GLU A 605 -19.41 0.48 17.76
N PHE A 606 -20.65 0.26 17.31
CA PHE A 606 -21.90 0.53 18.03
C PHE A 606 -22.09 1.92 18.66
N ASN A 607 -22.77 2.79 17.93
CA ASN A 607 -23.85 3.59 18.52
C ASN A 607 -25.17 3.13 17.90
N ASN A 608 -25.71 2.05 18.47
CA ASN A 608 -27.11 1.67 18.36
C ASN A 608 -27.76 1.88 19.73
#